data_AF-A0A849R909-F1
#
_entry.id   AF-A0A849R909-F1
#
_cell.length_a   1.000
_cell.length_b   1.000
_cell.length_c   1.000
_cell.angle_alpha   90.00
_cell.angle_beta   90.00
_cell.angle_gamma   90.00
#
_symmetry.space_group_name_H-M   'P 1'
#
loop_
_entity.id
_entity.type
_entity.pdbx_description
1 polymer ?
#
loop_
_entity_poly.entity_id
_entity_poly.type
_entity_poly.pdbx_seq_one_letter_code
_entity_poly.pdbx_strand_id
1 'polypeptide(L)'
;ICQRDMEKHDLKVLVASKEAGVHLAVSQDGFRTVFFQGHPEYDDISLLKEYKREVLRFYRGELDAYPPFPENYFNATVQQVFIAYEQHVKSAKQTNAKLEEFPEHLVLEHIDNTWRDTAKSLFNNWLGKIYQLTNQDRRLPFMEGVDPNNPLGL
;
A
#
# COMPACT_ATOMS: atom_id res chain seq x y z
N ILE A 1 2.56 11.14 9.44
CA ILE A 1 3.84 11.87 9.60
C ILE A 1 4.05 12.64 8.32
N CYS A 2 4.24 13.96 8.37
CA CYS A 2 4.42 14.75 7.13
C CYS A 2 5.89 14.80 6.72
N GLN A 3 6.15 15.21 5.47
CA GLN A 3 7.52 15.32 4.94
C GLN A 3 8.45 16.15 5.84
N ARG A 4 7.95 17.29 6.33
CA ARG A 4 8.71 18.18 7.21
C ARG A 4 9.12 17.52 8.52
N ASP A 5 8.28 16.63 9.07
CA ASP A 5 8.60 15.90 10.30
C ASP A 5 9.77 14.94 10.05
N MET A 6 9.78 14.25 8.91
CA MET A 6 10.86 13.34 8.52
C MET A 6 12.18 14.09 8.30
N GLU A 7 12.13 15.19 7.56
CA GLU A 7 13.30 16.03 7.27
C GLU A 7 13.89 16.64 8.56
N LYS A 8 13.06 17.03 9.53
CA LYS A 8 13.50 17.51 10.84
C LYS A 8 14.27 16.46 11.65
N HIS A 9 14.07 15.18 11.34
CA HIS A 9 14.77 14.06 11.96
C HIS A 9 15.88 13.47 11.06
N ASP A 10 16.39 14.27 10.12
CA ASP A 10 17.49 13.91 9.21
C ASP A 10 17.19 12.66 8.33
N LEU A 11 15.91 12.35 8.13
CA LEU A 11 15.50 11.32 7.19
C LEU A 11 15.52 11.87 5.77
N LYS A 12 16.06 11.08 4.84
CA LYS A 12 16.10 11.43 3.42
C LYS A 12 14.85 10.91 2.73
N VAL A 13 14.03 11.82 2.22
CA VAL A 13 12.82 11.48 1.45
C VAL A 13 13.23 11.16 0.01
N LEU A 14 12.87 9.98 -0.47
CA LEU A 14 13.22 9.49 -1.82
C LEU A 14 12.05 9.60 -2.79
N VAL A 15 10.83 9.32 -2.32
CA VAL A 15 9.61 9.34 -3.15
C VAL A 15 8.50 10.02 -2.38
N ALA A 16 7.90 11.04 -2.99
CA ALA A 16 6.73 11.72 -2.46
C ALA A 16 5.75 12.05 -3.60
N SER A 17 4.46 12.04 -3.28
CA SER A 17 3.36 12.49 -4.13
C SER A 17 2.77 13.79 -3.57
N LYS A 18 2.29 14.66 -4.46
CA LYS A 18 1.54 15.86 -4.06
C LYS A 18 0.23 15.51 -3.34
N GLU A 19 -0.37 14.38 -3.69
CA GLU A 19 -1.67 13.93 -3.17
C GLU A 19 -1.49 12.99 -1.98
N ALA A 20 -0.66 11.95 -2.12
CA ALA A 20 -0.49 10.92 -1.10
C ALA A 20 0.62 11.23 -0.07
N GLY A 21 1.38 12.32 -0.24
CA GLY A 21 2.49 12.68 0.63
C GLY A 21 3.73 11.79 0.44
N VAL A 22 4.56 11.67 1.48
CA VAL A 22 5.78 10.83 1.43
C VAL A 22 5.39 9.37 1.27
N HIS A 23 5.99 8.68 0.31
CA HIS A 23 5.84 7.24 0.12
C HIS A 23 7.04 6.45 0.66
N LEU A 24 8.25 6.94 0.39
CA LEU A 24 9.52 6.30 0.74
C LEU A 24 10.50 7.31 1.34
N ALA A 25 11.05 6.97 2.50
CA ALA A 25 12.16 7.69 3.10
C ALA A 25 13.20 6.70 3.64
N VAL A 26 14.42 7.17 3.87
CA VAL A 26 15.52 6.37 4.42
C VAL A 26 16.24 7.12 5.53
N SER A 27 16.98 6.40 6.37
CA SER A 27 17.91 6.99 7.34
C SER A 27 18.94 7.89 6.65
N GLN A 28 19.62 8.73 7.43
CA GLN A 28 20.62 9.69 6.93
C GLN A 28 21.72 9.04 6.09
N ASP A 29 22.14 7.82 6.45
CA ASP A 29 23.13 7.01 5.72
C ASP A 29 22.57 6.38 4.42
N GLY A 30 21.29 6.58 4.14
CA GLY A 30 20.58 6.12 2.95
C GLY A 30 20.16 4.66 2.95
N PHE A 31 20.51 3.88 3.98
CA PHE A 31 20.46 2.41 3.87
C PHE A 31 19.94 1.66 5.10
N ARG A 32 20.38 2.01 6.31
CA ARG A 32 20.10 1.20 7.51
C ARG A 32 18.62 1.06 7.85
N THR A 33 17.84 2.12 7.62
CA THR A 33 16.40 2.11 7.84
C THR A 33 15.68 2.61 6.60
N VAL A 34 14.66 1.87 6.18
CA VAL A 34 13.78 2.23 5.07
C VAL A 34 12.35 2.35 5.60
N PHE A 35 11.72 3.48 5.34
CA PHE A 35 10.37 3.82 5.80
C PHE A 35 9.42 3.81 4.60
N PHE A 36 8.33 3.05 4.73
CA PHE A 36 7.21 3.06 3.80
C PHE A 36 5.99 3.68 4.46
N GLN A 37 5.25 4.50 3.71
CA GLN A 37 3.93 5.00 4.11
C GLN A 37 2.80 4.43 3.26
N GLY A 38 3.12 3.83 2.10
CA GLY A 38 2.19 3.02 1.31
C GLY A 38 2.46 1.54 1.48
N HIS A 39 1.70 0.72 0.76
CA HIS A 39 1.78 -0.73 0.80
C HIS A 39 2.24 -1.34 -0.55
N PRO A 40 3.51 -1.14 -0.95
CA PRO A 40 4.00 -1.70 -2.21
C PRO A 40 3.98 -3.24 -2.24
N GLU A 41 3.84 -3.89 -1.09
CA GLU A 41 3.72 -5.34 -0.95
C GLU A 41 2.33 -5.90 -1.29
N TYR A 42 1.30 -5.04 -1.41
CA TYR A 42 -0.06 -5.49 -1.62
C TYR A 42 -0.22 -6.24 -2.95
N ASP A 43 -0.99 -7.31 -2.87
CA ASP A 43 -1.50 -8.02 -4.04
C ASP A 43 -2.62 -7.24 -4.72
N ASP A 44 -2.89 -7.54 -6.00
CA ASP A 44 -3.99 -6.91 -6.78
C ASP A 44 -5.29 -6.88 -5.98
N ILE A 45 -5.70 -8.00 -5.38
CA ILE A 45 -6.99 -8.14 -4.68
C ILE A 45 -7.03 -7.55 -3.26
N SER A 46 -5.94 -6.96 -2.75
CA SER A 46 -5.86 -6.52 -1.35
C SER A 46 -6.89 -5.44 -1.05
N LEU A 47 -6.93 -4.37 -1.85
CA LEU A 47 -7.89 -3.27 -1.69
C LEU A 47 -9.34 -3.71 -1.97
N LEU A 48 -9.55 -4.68 -2.87
CA LEU A 48 -10.86 -5.29 -3.11
C LEU A 48 -11.40 -5.98 -1.85
N LYS A 49 -10.56 -6.73 -1.13
CA LYS A 49 -10.95 -7.38 0.13
C LYS A 49 -11.29 -6.37 1.22
N GLU A 50 -10.56 -5.26 1.30
CA GLU A 50 -10.87 -4.18 2.24
C GLU A 50 -12.19 -3.50 1.89
N TYR A 51 -12.41 -3.16 0.62
CA TYR A 51 -13.67 -2.60 0.16
C TYR A 51 -14.85 -3.53 0.46
N LYS A 52 -14.74 -4.84 0.13
CA LYS A 52 -15.73 -5.86 0.50
C LYS A 52 -16.01 -5.87 2.00
N ARG A 53 -14.97 -5.83 2.83
CA ARG A 53 -15.12 -5.77 4.30
C ARG A 53 -15.93 -4.55 4.71
N GLU A 54 -15.58 -3.35 4.25
CA GLU A 54 -16.29 -2.12 4.63
C GLU A 54 -17.75 -2.10 4.14
N VAL A 55 -18.04 -2.61 2.94
CA VAL A 55 -19.41 -2.74 2.43
C VAL A 55 -20.26 -3.63 3.34
N LEU A 56 -19.70 -4.76 3.78
CA LEU A 56 -20.41 -5.67 4.69
C LEU A 56 -20.57 -5.08 6.10
N ARG A 57 -19.59 -4.30 6.59
CA ARG A 57 -19.70 -3.56 7.86
C ARG A 57 -20.82 -2.52 7.81
N PHE A 58 -20.91 -1.77 6.70
CA PHE A 58 -22.03 -0.86 6.47
C PHE A 58 -23.37 -1.58 6.49
N TYR A 59 -23.52 -2.71 5.77
CA TYR A 59 -24.76 -3.49 5.80
C TYR A 59 -25.15 -3.90 7.23
N ARG A 60 -24.19 -4.39 8.03
CA ARG A 60 -24.39 -4.77 9.44
C ARG A 60 -24.62 -3.60 10.40
N GLY A 61 -24.50 -2.36 9.94
CA GLY A 61 -24.70 -1.16 10.77
C GLY A 61 -23.51 -0.82 11.66
N GLU A 62 -22.33 -1.35 11.35
CA GLU A 62 -21.08 -0.97 12.01
C GLU A 62 -20.49 0.33 11.44
N LEU A 63 -20.98 0.77 10.28
CA LEU A 63 -20.64 2.04 9.65
C LEU A 63 -21.93 2.79 9.32
N ASP A 64 -21.94 4.10 9.56
CA ASP A 64 -23.08 4.97 9.29
C ASP A 64 -23.26 5.27 7.80
N ALA A 65 -22.14 5.30 7.06
CA ALA A 65 -22.09 5.64 5.64
C ALA A 65 -21.51 4.49 4.81
N TYR A 66 -21.98 4.38 3.57
CA TYR A 66 -21.44 3.43 2.61
C TYR A 66 -20.00 3.85 2.23
N PRO A 67 -19.04 2.92 2.17
CA PRO A 67 -17.64 3.27 1.92
C PRO A 67 -17.43 3.80 0.49
N PRO A 68 -16.57 4.82 0.30
CA PRO A 68 -16.19 5.26 -1.04
C PRO A 68 -15.33 4.20 -1.76
N PHE A 69 -15.16 4.34 -3.07
CA PHE A 69 -14.19 3.55 -3.80
C PHE A 69 -12.75 3.92 -3.41
N PRO A 70 -11.83 2.96 -3.34
CA PRO A 70 -10.41 3.26 -3.28
C PRO A 70 -10.00 4.06 -4.53
N GLU A 71 -9.32 5.18 -4.32
CA GLU A 71 -8.90 6.07 -5.41
C GLU A 71 -7.94 5.35 -6.36
N ASN A 72 -8.13 5.56 -7.67
CA ASN A 72 -7.28 5.03 -8.75
C ASN A 72 -7.12 3.49 -8.78
N TYR A 73 -8.02 2.74 -8.14
CA TYR A 73 -7.94 1.27 -8.08
C TYR A 73 -8.97 0.57 -9.00
N PHE A 74 -10.24 0.96 -8.93
CA PHE A 74 -11.28 0.36 -9.77
C PHE A 74 -11.44 1.11 -11.10
N ASN A 75 -11.39 0.39 -12.21
CA ASN A 75 -11.72 0.93 -13.53
C ASN A 75 -13.24 1.14 -13.70
N ALA A 76 -13.65 1.75 -14.82
CA ALA A 76 -15.06 2.08 -15.07
C ALA A 76 -15.99 0.85 -15.06
N THR A 77 -15.54 -0.29 -15.59
CA THR A 77 -16.32 -1.54 -15.62
C THR A 77 -16.59 -2.04 -14.20
N VAL A 78 -15.56 -2.09 -13.36
CA VAL A 78 -15.68 -2.53 -11.96
C VAL A 78 -16.54 -1.57 -11.15
N GLN A 79 -16.38 -0.26 -11.36
CA GLN A 79 -17.21 0.76 -10.69
C GLN A 79 -18.70 0.58 -11.03
N GLN A 80 -19.06 0.29 -12.28
CA GLN A 80 -20.46 0.06 -12.65
C GLN A 80 -21.08 -1.13 -11.90
N VAL A 81 -20.34 -2.23 -11.76
CA VAL A 81 -20.78 -3.40 -10.98
C VAL A 81 -21.03 -3.01 -9.52
N PHE A 82 -20.11 -2.26 -8.91
CA PHE A 82 -20.25 -1.88 -7.51
C PHE A 82 -21.24 -0.75 -7.25
N ILE A 83 -21.52 0.13 -8.22
CA ILE A 83 -22.64 1.09 -8.12
C ILE A 83 -23.98 0.34 -8.05
N ALA A 84 -24.17 -0.69 -8.90
CA ALA A 84 -25.37 -1.52 -8.85
C ALA A 84 -25.47 -2.27 -7.51
N TYR A 85 -24.36 -2.85 -7.05
CA TYR A 85 -24.32 -3.54 -5.76
C TYR A 85 -24.55 -2.61 -4.57
N GLU A 86 -24.07 -1.36 -4.61
CA GLU A 86 -24.36 -0.35 -3.58
C GLU A 86 -25.86 -0.11 -3.44
N GLN A 87 -26.59 0.05 -4.55
CA GLN A 87 -28.04 0.23 -4.52
C GLN A 87 -28.74 -0.97 -3.86
N HIS A 88 -28.29 -2.18 -4.19
CA HIS A 88 -28.77 -3.41 -3.58
C HIS A 88 -28.51 -3.44 -2.06
N VAL A 89 -27.27 -3.17 -1.64
CA VAL A 89 -26.88 -3.14 -0.22
C VAL A 89 -27.74 -2.14 0.57
N LYS A 90 -27.94 -0.93 0.02
CA LYS A 90 -28.77 0.11 0.65
C LYS A 90 -30.23 -0.31 0.77
N SER A 91 -30.81 -0.87 -0.30
CA SER A 91 -32.19 -1.35 -0.29
C SER A 91 -32.38 -2.51 0.69
N ALA A 92 -31.48 -3.50 0.66
CA ALA A 92 -31.52 -4.64 1.56
C ALA A 92 -31.40 -4.23 3.04
N LYS A 93 -30.54 -3.24 3.33
CA LYS A 93 -30.41 -2.67 4.69
C LYS A 93 -31.70 -1.98 5.16
N GLN A 94 -32.35 -1.20 4.30
CA GLN A 94 -33.58 -0.47 4.64
C GLN A 94 -34.79 -1.39 4.85
N THR A 95 -34.88 -2.44 4.05
CA THR A 95 -36.00 -3.40 4.07
C THR A 95 -35.76 -4.59 4.99
N ASN A 96 -34.60 -4.64 5.64
CA ASN A 96 -34.13 -5.79 6.42
C ASN A 96 -34.16 -7.11 5.61
N ALA A 97 -33.91 -7.02 4.30
CA ALA A 97 -33.85 -8.16 3.41
C ALA A 97 -32.48 -8.85 3.46
N LYS A 98 -32.44 -10.10 2.99
CA LYS A 98 -31.20 -10.87 2.85
C LYS A 98 -30.29 -10.21 1.81
N LEU A 99 -29.03 -9.97 2.18
CA LEU A 99 -28.02 -9.49 1.25
C LEU A 99 -27.60 -10.58 0.25
N GLU A 100 -27.37 -10.19 -1.00
CA GLU A 100 -26.80 -11.08 -2.02
C GLU A 100 -25.29 -11.21 -1.83
N GLU A 101 -24.72 -12.28 -2.36
CA GLU A 101 -23.28 -12.49 -2.32
C GLU A 101 -22.54 -11.32 -2.99
N PHE A 102 -21.39 -10.95 -2.41
CA PHE A 102 -20.56 -9.89 -2.96
C PHE A 102 -20.06 -10.30 -4.36
N PRO A 103 -20.22 -9.46 -5.40
CA PRO A 103 -20.02 -9.85 -6.79
C PRO A 103 -18.53 -9.86 -7.21
N GLU A 104 -17.66 -10.45 -6.40
CA GLU A 104 -16.22 -10.50 -6.67
C GLU A 104 -15.89 -11.22 -7.99
N HIS A 105 -16.60 -12.31 -8.28
CA HIS A 105 -16.40 -13.11 -9.50
C HIS A 105 -16.63 -12.31 -10.80
N LEU A 106 -17.39 -11.21 -10.75
CA LEU A 106 -17.65 -10.35 -11.91
C LEU A 106 -16.53 -9.33 -12.16
N VAL A 107 -15.65 -9.11 -11.18
CA VAL A 107 -14.68 -8.01 -11.22
C VAL A 107 -13.23 -8.48 -11.20
N LEU A 108 -12.94 -9.71 -10.74
CA LEU A 108 -11.58 -10.20 -10.56
C LEU A 108 -10.71 -10.10 -11.83
N GLU A 109 -11.26 -10.38 -13.00
CA GLU A 109 -10.55 -10.29 -14.29
C GLU A 109 -10.26 -8.85 -14.74
N HIS A 110 -10.83 -7.86 -14.04
CA HIS A 110 -10.72 -6.44 -14.35
C HIS A 110 -9.91 -5.68 -13.29
N ILE A 111 -9.32 -6.37 -12.32
CA ILE A 111 -8.43 -5.78 -11.32
C ILE A 111 -6.99 -5.92 -11.80
N ASP A 112 -6.34 -4.78 -12.03
CA ASP A 112 -4.93 -4.73 -12.43
C ASP A 112 -4.05 -4.29 -11.27
N ASN A 113 -2.92 -4.97 -11.08
CA ASN A 113 -1.86 -4.50 -10.17
C ASN A 113 -0.90 -3.56 -10.91
N THR A 114 -1.07 -2.26 -10.74
CA THR A 114 -0.26 -1.24 -11.42
C THR A 114 1.06 -0.93 -10.71
N TRP A 115 1.30 -1.44 -9.50
CA TRP A 115 2.46 -1.11 -8.67
C TRP A 115 3.48 -2.26 -8.50
N ARG A 116 3.11 -3.50 -8.87
CA ARG A 116 3.90 -4.72 -8.61
C ARG A 116 5.34 -4.64 -9.11
N ASP A 117 5.55 -4.17 -10.33
CA ASP A 117 6.89 -4.17 -10.94
C ASP A 117 7.82 -3.13 -10.32
N THR A 118 7.27 -1.97 -9.94
CA THR A 118 7.99 -0.95 -9.17
C THR A 118 8.33 -1.46 -7.78
N ALA A 119 7.38 -2.10 -7.10
CA ALA A 119 7.60 -2.71 -5.80
C ALA A 119 8.71 -3.76 -5.85
N LYS A 120 8.66 -4.70 -6.80
CA LYS A 120 9.71 -5.70 -7.03
C LYS A 120 11.08 -5.06 -7.22
N SER A 121 11.16 -4.04 -8.06
CA SER A 121 12.42 -3.32 -8.32
C SER A 121 12.99 -2.69 -7.05
N LEU A 122 12.12 -2.08 -6.24
CA LEU A 122 12.52 -1.49 -4.96
C LEU A 122 13.05 -2.55 -3.98
N PHE A 123 12.36 -3.66 -3.80
CA PHE A 123 12.79 -4.71 -2.87
C PHE A 123 14.07 -5.41 -3.36
N ASN A 124 14.19 -5.66 -4.66
CA ASN A 124 15.40 -6.24 -5.25
C ASN A 124 16.62 -5.33 -5.06
N ASN A 125 16.46 -4.03 -5.28
CA ASN A 125 17.54 -3.05 -5.06
C ASN A 125 17.98 -3.04 -3.59
N TRP A 126 17.02 -3.04 -2.66
CA TRP A 126 17.32 -3.03 -1.23
C TRP A 126 18.02 -4.33 -0.79
N LEU A 127 17.49 -5.49 -1.17
CA LEU A 127 18.10 -6.79 -0.87
C LEU A 127 19.49 -6.93 -1.49
N GLY A 128 19.68 -6.44 -2.72
CA GLY A 128 20.98 -6.39 -3.38
C GLY A 128 22.00 -5.56 -2.59
N LYS A 129 21.58 -4.41 -2.05
CA LYS A 129 22.43 -3.58 -1.19
C LYS A 129 22.74 -4.22 0.16
N ILE A 130 21.78 -4.92 0.76
CA ILE A 130 22.02 -5.73 1.96
C ILE A 130 23.13 -6.74 1.69
N TYR A 131 23.03 -7.49 0.60
CA TYR A 131 24.03 -8.50 0.25
C TYR A 131 25.43 -7.90 -0.01
N GLN A 132 25.49 -6.71 -0.60
CA GLN A 132 26.75 -6.05 -0.97
C GLN A 132 27.46 -5.35 0.20
N LEU A 133 26.69 -4.87 1.19
CA LEU A 133 27.21 -3.92 2.18
C LEU A 133 27.29 -4.52 3.58
N THR A 134 26.39 -5.45 3.93
CA THR A 134 26.29 -5.96 5.30
C THR A 134 27.25 -7.12 5.56
N ASN A 135 27.74 -7.23 6.80
CA ASN A 135 28.67 -8.29 7.16
C ASN A 135 27.96 -9.65 7.24
N GLN A 136 28.67 -10.74 6.93
CA GLN A 136 28.18 -12.09 7.18
C GLN A 136 28.12 -12.41 8.69
N ASP A 137 29.07 -11.88 9.47
CA ASP A 137 29.01 -11.93 10.92
C ASP A 137 27.98 -10.91 11.43
N ARG A 138 26.85 -11.43 11.94
CA ARG A 138 25.71 -10.63 12.42
C ARG A 138 26.05 -9.70 13.59
N ARG A 139 27.23 -9.82 14.19
CA ARG A 139 27.74 -8.91 15.24
C ARG A 139 28.30 -7.62 14.65
N LEU A 140 28.59 -7.59 13.35
CA LEU A 140 29.13 -6.46 12.63
C LEU A 140 28.06 -5.93 11.65
N PRO A 141 27.83 -4.61 11.58
CA PRO A 141 26.79 -4.06 10.71
C PRO A 141 27.17 -4.12 9.22
N PHE A 142 28.44 -3.88 8.90
CA PHE A 142 28.94 -3.74 7.53
C PHE A 142 30.19 -4.59 7.27
N MET A 143 30.43 -4.88 5.99
CA MET A 143 31.69 -5.50 5.54
C MET A 143 32.89 -4.57 5.81
N GLU A 144 34.08 -5.16 5.84
CA GLU A 144 35.31 -4.40 6.00
C GLU A 144 35.49 -3.37 4.85
N GLY A 145 35.90 -2.15 5.19
CA GLY A 145 36.10 -1.06 4.23
C GLY A 145 34.85 -0.24 3.89
N VAL A 146 33.66 -0.63 4.36
CA VAL A 146 32.43 0.17 4.20
C VAL A 146 32.39 1.24 5.30
N ASP A 147 32.29 2.53 4.91
CA ASP A 147 32.04 3.62 5.86
C ASP A 147 30.62 3.50 6.42
N PRO A 148 30.44 3.30 7.74
CA PRO A 148 29.11 3.20 8.31
C PRO A 148 28.28 4.46 8.06
N ASN A 149 28.87 5.65 8.03
CA ASN A 149 28.14 6.91 7.87
C ASN A 149 27.78 7.20 6.40
N ASN A 150 28.45 6.54 5.46
CA ASN A 150 28.15 6.61 4.03
C ASN A 150 28.31 5.24 3.35
N PRO A 151 27.47 4.24 3.69
CA PRO A 151 27.62 2.87 3.20
C PRO A 151 27.31 2.77 1.70
N LEU A 152 26.65 3.78 1.13
CA LEU A 152 26.34 3.85 -0.30
C LEU A 152 27.39 4.60 -1.12
N GLY A 153 28.30 5.35 -0.48
CA GLY A 153 29.30 6.17 -1.16
C GLY A 153 28.70 7.30 -2.01
N LEU A 154 27.54 7.85 -1.59
CA LEU A 154 26.79 8.91 -2.28
C LEU A 154 27.03 10.29 -1.65
#